data_AF-L0JRD1-F1
#
_entry.id   AF-L0JRD1-F1
#
_cell.length_a   1.000
_cell.length_b   1.000
_cell.length_c   1.000
_cell.angle_alpha   90.00
_cell.angle_beta   90.00
_cell.angle_gamma   90.00
#
_symmetry.space_group_name_H-M   'P 1'
#
loop_
_entity.id
_entity.type
_entity.pdbx_description
1 polymer ?
#
loop_
_entity_poly.entity_id
_entity_poly.type
_entity_poly.pdbx_seq_one_letter_code
_entity_poly.pdbx_strand_id
1 'polypeptide(L)' 'MTTDRCSPHIDHTEEFATTIGLYVLGEISLGKAAERADVTRWEMTEILTEAGVEIRCGPQTMDDLEDKVETALDIE' A
#
# COMPACT_ATOMS: atom_id res chain seq x y z
N MET A 1 -32.32 -19.20 6.78
CA MET A 1 -31.54 -18.79 7.97
C MET A 1 -31.19 -17.33 7.76
N THR A 2 -31.75 -16.47 8.61
CA THR A 2 -31.77 -15.01 8.46
C THR A 2 -30.63 -14.39 9.27
N THR A 3 -29.91 -13.48 8.61
CA THR A 3 -29.04 -12.38 9.09
C THR A 3 -28.08 -12.62 10.25
N ASP A 4 -26.79 -12.44 9.97
CA ASP A 4 -26.07 -11.32 10.58
C ASP A 4 -25.00 -10.78 9.61
N ARG A 5 -25.29 -9.62 9.01
CA ARG A 5 -24.31 -8.73 8.40
C ARG A 5 -24.16 -7.57 9.38
N CYS A 6 -23.16 -7.60 10.24
CA CYS A 6 -22.65 -6.44 10.98
C CYS A 6 -21.25 -6.82 11.51
N SER A 7 -20.19 -6.15 11.09
CA SER A 7 -19.72 -4.99 11.86
C SER A 7 -19.01 -3.99 10.94
N PRO A 8 -19.43 -2.71 10.88
CA PRO A 8 -18.73 -1.65 10.15
C PRO A 8 -17.64 -1.02 11.05
N HIS A 9 -16.86 -1.87 11.70
CA HIS A 9 -15.65 -1.51 12.43
C HIS A 9 -14.54 -2.30 11.75
N ILE A 10 -14.33 -2.06 10.45
CA ILE A 10 -13.11 -2.55 9.81
C ILE A 10 -12.01 -1.77 10.51
N ASP A 11 -11.37 -2.48 11.44
CA ASP A 11 -10.33 -2.00 12.32
C ASP A 11 -9.27 -1.31 11.46
N HIS A 12 -8.85 -0.11 11.88
CA HIS A 12 -7.70 0.57 11.26
C HIS A 12 -6.49 -0.39 11.11
N THR A 13 -6.38 -1.40 11.97
CA THR A 13 -5.41 -2.48 11.88
C THR A 13 -5.59 -3.43 10.68
N GLU A 14 -6.81 -3.82 10.31
CA GLU A 14 -7.06 -4.68 9.14
C GLU A 14 -6.74 -3.95 7.83
N GLU A 15 -7.16 -2.69 7.71
CA GLU A 15 -6.85 -1.85 6.54
C GLU A 15 -5.35 -1.59 6.43
N PHE A 16 -4.69 -1.34 7.57
CA PHE A 16 -3.24 -1.19 7.61
C PHE A 16 -2.53 -2.49 7.21
N ALA A 17 -2.92 -3.64 7.77
CA ALA A 17 -2.35 -4.94 7.41
C ALA A 17 -2.55 -5.26 5.92
N THR A 18 -3.73 -4.94 5.37
CA THR A 18 -4.02 -5.09 3.94
C THR A 18 -3.10 -4.20 3.10
N THR A 19 -2.90 -2.95 3.51
CA THR A 19 -2.00 -2.00 2.84
C THR A 19 -0.56 -2.52 2.82
N ILE A 20 -0.05 -3.03 3.95
CA ILE A 20 1.28 -3.65 4.02
C ILE A 20 1.36 -4.88 3.13
N GLY A 21 0.34 -5.75 3.14
CA GLY A 21 0.29 -6.93 2.29
C GLY A 21 0.38 -6.60 0.80
N LEU A 22 -0.38 -5.60 0.34
CA LEU A 22 -0.34 -5.13 -1.05
C LEU A 22 1.06 -4.58 -1.42
N TYR A 23 1.70 -3.83 -0.52
CA TYR A 23 3.07 -3.34 -0.75
C TYR A 23 4.07 -4.50 -0.86
N VAL A 24 4.02 -5.45 0.06
CA VAL A 24 4.92 -6.61 0.11
C VAL A 24 4.77 -7.49 -1.13
N LEU A 25 3.55 -7.60 -1.68
CA LEU A 25 3.30 -8.31 -2.94
C LEU A 25 3.77 -7.50 -4.16
N GLY A 26 3.87 -6.17 -4.04
CA GLY A 26 4.24 -5.27 -5.13
C GLY A 26 3.06 -4.68 -5.88
N GLU A 27 1.83 -4.97 -5.44
CA GLU A 27 0.58 -4.48 -6.01
C GLU A 27 0.43 -2.97 -5.89
N ILE A 28 1.09 -2.37 -4.88
CA ILE A 28 1.13 -0.92 -4.69
C ILE A 28 2.55 -0.42 -4.40
N SER A 29 2.82 0.81 -4.82
CA SER A 29 4.09 1.48 -4.53
C SER A 29 4.20 1.89 -3.05
N LEU A 30 5.43 2.12 -2.58
CA LEU A 30 5.69 2.67 -1.23
C LEU A 30 4.91 3.97 -0.99
N GLY A 31 4.83 4.85 -2.00
CA GLY A 31 4.08 6.10 -1.91
C GLY A 31 2.57 5.86 -1.75
N LYS A 32 2.03 4.90 -2.51
CA LYS A 32 0.60 4.55 -2.43
C LYS A 32 0.23 3.84 -1.13
N ALA A 33 1.16 3.05 -0.57
CA ALA A 33 1.01 2.49 0.77
C ALA A 33 0.98 3.58 1.84
N ALA A 34 1.91 4.55 1.76
CA ALA A 34 1.96 5.68 2.68
C ALA A 34 0.67 6.53 2.62
N GLU A 35 0.18 6.82 1.42
CA GLU A 35 -1.10 7.51 1.19
C GLU A 35 -2.29 6.78 1.85
N ARG A 36 -2.40 5.45 1.64
CA ARG A 36 -3.47 4.64 2.24
C ARG A 36 -3.42 4.57 3.76
N ALA A 37 -2.21 4.64 4.33
CA ALA A 37 -2.00 4.60 5.77
C ALA A 37 -2.03 5.98 6.43
N ASP A 38 -2.26 7.06 5.66
CA ASP A 38 -2.22 8.46 6.12
C ASP A 38 -0.91 8.83 6.83
N VAL A 39 0.21 8.32 6.32
CA VAL A 39 1.57 8.62 6.82
C VAL A 39 2.43 9.17 5.70
N THR A 40 3.53 9.84 6.09
CA THR A 40 4.53 10.25 5.12
C THR A 40 5.27 9.04 4.55
N ARG A 41 5.83 9.20 3.34
CA ARG A 41 6.70 8.17 2.73
C ARG A 41 7.87 7.78 3.63
N TRP A 42 8.40 8.72 4.40
CA TRP A 42 9.48 8.48 5.35
C TRP A 42 9.01 7.63 6.52
N GLU A 43 7.88 7.95 7.14
CA GLU A 43 7.30 7.14 8.23
C GLU A 43 6.96 5.72 7.77
N MET A 44 6.39 5.55 6.58
CA MET A 44 6.15 4.21 6.02
C MET A 44 7.45 3.43 5.81
N THR A 45 8.55 4.11 5.45
CA THR A 45 9.87 3.48 5.31
C THR A 45 10.37 2.95 6.65
N GLU A 46 10.24 3.75 7.71
CA GLU A 46 10.62 3.34 9.07
C GLU A 46 9.78 2.14 9.53
N ILE A 47 8.45 2.20 9.37
CA ILE A 47 7.54 1.12 9.80
C ILE A 47 7.90 -0.21 9.12
N LEU A 48 8.11 -0.20 7.80
CA LEU A 48 8.47 -1.39 7.05
C LEU A 48 9.85 -1.91 7.46
N THR A 49 10.82 -1.01 7.69
CA THR A 49 12.17 -1.37 8.12
C THR A 49 12.17 -2.00 9.52
N GLU A 50 11.43 -1.43 10.47
CA GLU A 50 11.23 -1.99 11.81
C GLU A 50 10.56 -3.36 11.77
N ALA A 51 9.65 -3.58 10.82
CA ALA A 51 9.01 -4.87 10.58
C ALA A 51 9.90 -5.88 9.82
N GLY A 52 11.13 -5.49 9.42
CA GLY A 52 12.05 -6.34 8.67
C GLY A 52 11.67 -6.54 7.20
N VAL A 53 10.81 -5.69 6.66
CA VAL A 53 10.43 -5.70 5.24
C VAL A 53 11.47 -4.92 4.43
N GLU A 54 12.04 -5.55 3.41
CA GLU A 54 12.96 -4.88 2.49
C GLU A 54 12.26 -3.80 1.66
N ILE A 55 12.85 -2.61 1.62
CA ILE A 55 12.33 -1.47 0.87
C ILE A 55 12.66 -1.63 -0.61
N ARG A 56 11.63 -1.78 -1.44
CA ARG A 56 11.77 -1.81 -2.90
C ARG A 56 12.05 -0.40 -3.43
N CYS A 57 13.25 -0.19 -3.97
CA CYS A 57 13.62 1.04 -4.66
C CYS A 57 13.42 0.90 -6.17
N GLY A 58 12.47 1.65 -6.72
CA GLY A 58 12.21 1.72 -8.17
C GLY A 58 11.31 0.60 -8.72
N PRO A 59 10.91 0.70 -10.00
CA PRO A 59 10.21 -0.37 -10.70
C PRO A 59 11.09 -1.63 -10.78
N GLN A 60 10.51 -2.80 -10.52
CA GLN A 60 11.26 -4.06 -10.62
C GLN A 60 11.20 -4.63 -12.05
N THR A 61 10.20 -4.24 -12.83
CA THR A 61 9.95 -4.68 -14.21
C THR A 61 9.67 -3.49 -15.12
N MET A 62 9.62 -3.75 -16.44
CA MET A 62 9.21 -2.72 -17.41
C MET A 62 7.71 -2.40 -17.27
N ASP A 63 6.88 -3.42 -17.05
CA ASP A 63 5.44 -3.24 -16.79
C ASP A 63 5.20 -2.34 -15.55
N ASP A 64 5.91 -2.58 -14.44
CA ASP A 64 5.86 -1.74 -13.23
C ASP A 64 6.21 -0.26 -13.52
N LEU A 65 7.09 -0.03 -14.50
CA LEU A 65 7.50 1.32 -14.89
C LEU A 65 6.42 1.97 -15.75
N GLU A 66 5.86 1.24 -16.70
CA GLU A 66 4.80 1.71 -17.60
C GLU A 66 3.55 2.12 -16.79
N ASP A 67 3.10 1.28 -15.85
CA ASP A 67 1.96 1.60 -14.96
C ASP A 67 2.18 2.88 -14.13
N LYS A 68 3.42 3.08 -13.66
CA LYS A 68 3.78 4.28 -12.88
C LYS A 68 3.84 5.54 -13.73
N VAL A 69 4.31 5.42 -14.97
CA VAL A 69 4.36 6.54 -15.92
C VAL A 69 2.95 6.93 -16.34
N GLU A 70 2.08 5.97 -16.63
CA GLU A 70 0.66 6.22 -16.93
C GLU A 70 -0.01 7.00 -15.78
N THR A 71 0.11 6.50 -14.55
CA THR A 71 -0.45 7.16 -13.36
C THR A 71 0.08 8.60 -13.17
N ALA A 72 1.36 8.85 -13.46
CA ALA A 72 1.97 10.17 -13.27
C ALA A 72 1.60 11.18 -14.38
N LEU A 73 1.23 10.68 -15.57
CA LEU A 73 0.80 11.49 -16.70
C LEU A 73 -0.71 11.73 -16.72
N ASP A 74 -1.48 10.97 -15.92
CA ASP A 74 -2.90 11.17 -15.68
C ASP A 74 -3.13 12.34 -14.72
N ILE A 75 -2.91 13.56 -15.24
CA ILE A 75 -3.18 14.83 -14.56
C ILE A 75 -4.38 15.47 -15.25
N GLU A 76 -5.59 15.30 -14.69
CA GLU A 76 -6.80 16.04 -15.06
C GLU A 76 -6.87 17.41 -14.35
#